data_AF-A0A556QVK5-F1
#
_entry.id   AF-A0A556QVK5-F1
#
_cell.length_a   1.000
_cell.length_b   1.000
_cell.length_c   1.000
_cell.angle_alpha   90.00
_cell.angle_beta   90.00
_cell.angle_gamma   90.00
#
_symmetry.space_group_name_H-M   'P 1'
#
loop_
_entity.id
_entity.type
_entity.pdbx_description
1 polymer ?
#
loop_
_entity_poly.entity_id
_entity_poly.type
_entity_poly.pdbx_seq_one_letter_code
_entity_poly.pdbx_strand_id
1 'polypeptide(L)'
;MMININYFIQLRAYVVSCYPIIIVPFIMAMFGFRPRSTAVLLTIGVNIAIMAYHFFDTIDLSTAFHKSFYFSTITLLAIHYLFPKSPNTGWVGIKDLSPLNLQNQETKRWWLRRLQNWKLTFTGAYWKNFFPKRESTFILLGIYLIMNTFIALHFIQKDYLSRYMYWYILVIALGTILMIYPSFQGYKPETRPILGWVWPMLLFILLFVSSIQFAKLGHFHPMVSTLLISSLALGTVLFSLKVGIIMLGIAMMLHTFIPPSIDFWNLFWTSHSKASLEFVLATALVAAALVSGSIYKYLRDKIEIKLKIIALARHFERSAALEALYNQVNWFRLHPIYSNKMLQEMSATLQMPCHYLYTNGQPKLGGEINLFMKQLRKFSKVLLKRVK
;
A
#
# COMPACT_ATOMS: atom_id res chain seq x y z
N MET A 1 -21.66 35.71 44.21
CA MET A 1 -21.95 36.37 42.93
C MET A 1 -21.85 35.32 41.82
N MET A 2 -22.92 34.55 41.59
CA MET A 2 -23.00 33.57 40.50
C MET A 2 -23.19 34.34 39.19
N ILE A 3 -22.13 34.48 38.39
CA ILE A 3 -22.28 34.86 36.99
C ILE A 3 -23.10 33.74 36.34
N ASN A 4 -24.32 34.08 35.95
CA ASN A 4 -25.32 33.16 35.44
C ASN A 4 -24.80 32.53 34.13
N ILE A 5 -24.47 31.23 34.18
CA ILE A 5 -23.89 30.43 33.08
C ILE A 5 -24.72 30.57 31.78
N ASN A 6 -26.02 30.83 31.91
CA ASN A 6 -26.92 31.04 30.77
C ASN A 6 -26.54 32.30 29.97
N TYR A 7 -26.11 33.39 30.60
CA TYR A 7 -25.63 34.58 29.88
C TYR A 7 -24.33 34.31 29.14
N PHE A 8 -23.43 33.50 29.71
CA PHE A 8 -22.19 33.12 29.04
C PHE A 8 -22.45 32.24 27.80
N ILE A 9 -23.40 31.30 27.89
CA ILE A 9 -23.80 30.46 26.76
C ILE A 9 -24.48 31.31 25.67
N GLN A 10 -25.37 32.23 26.04
CA GLN A 10 -26.02 33.15 25.10
C GLN A 10 -25.00 34.07 24.42
N LEU A 11 -24.05 34.63 25.17
CA LEU A 11 -22.97 35.47 24.64
C LEU A 11 -22.10 34.70 23.65
N ARG A 12 -21.71 33.45 23.97
CA ARG A 12 -20.94 32.60 23.06
C ARG A 12 -21.71 32.30 21.78
N ALA A 13 -22.98 31.96 21.88
CA ALA A 13 -23.81 31.65 20.72
C ALA A 13 -24.06 32.88 19.84
N TYR A 14 -24.17 34.07 20.43
CA TYR A 14 -24.21 35.35 19.72
C TYR A 14 -22.90 35.61 18.94
N VAL A 15 -21.74 35.46 19.60
CA VAL A 15 -20.43 35.62 18.95
C VAL A 15 -20.25 34.66 17.76
N VAL A 16 -20.67 33.41 17.90
CA VAL A 16 -20.63 32.42 16.81
C VAL A 16 -21.55 32.83 15.65
N SER A 17 -22.70 33.44 15.95
CA SER A 17 -23.64 33.94 14.94
C SER A 17 -23.12 35.14 14.15
N CYS A 18 -22.08 35.84 14.64
CA CYS A 18 -21.41 36.93 13.94
C CYS A 18 -20.32 36.45 12.95
N TYR A 19 -19.86 35.20 13.04
CA TYR A 19 -18.82 34.68 12.16
C TYR A 19 -19.13 34.76 10.66
N PRO A 20 -20.38 34.53 10.19
CA PRO A 20 -20.72 34.68 8.78
C PRO A 20 -20.37 36.05 8.19
N ILE A 21 -20.40 37.12 8.98
CA ILE A 21 -20.06 38.49 8.54
C ILE A 21 -18.63 38.56 7.95
N ILE A 22 -17.71 37.78 8.51
CA ILE A 22 -16.29 37.72 8.09
C ILE A 22 -16.06 36.56 7.12
N ILE A 23 -16.70 35.42 7.39
CA ILE A 23 -16.51 34.19 6.62
C ILE A 23 -17.09 34.32 5.20
N VAL A 24 -18.23 34.99 5.02
CA VAL A 24 -18.89 35.09 3.71
C VAL A 24 -18.00 35.80 2.67
N PRO A 25 -17.43 37.00 2.92
CA PRO A 25 -16.49 37.62 1.98
C PRO A 25 -15.30 36.71 1.64
N PHE A 26 -14.79 35.96 2.62
CA PHE A 26 -13.68 35.03 2.43
C PHE A 26 -14.06 33.83 1.55
N ILE A 27 -15.21 33.19 1.81
CA ILE A 27 -15.73 32.09 1.00
C ILE A 27 -16.00 32.58 -0.44
N MET A 28 -16.61 33.76 -0.59
CA MET A 28 -16.86 34.34 -1.91
C MET A 28 -15.55 34.59 -2.66
N ALA A 29 -14.51 35.07 -1.98
CA ALA A 29 -13.17 35.22 -2.55
C ALA A 29 -12.55 33.89 -2.99
N MET A 30 -12.72 32.82 -2.22
CA MET A 30 -12.29 31.47 -2.61
C MET A 30 -12.99 30.98 -3.88
N PHE A 31 -14.27 31.30 -4.06
CA PHE A 31 -15.01 30.97 -5.28
C PHE A 31 -14.66 31.87 -6.48
N GLY A 32 -13.76 32.84 -6.30
CA GLY A 32 -13.30 33.72 -7.38
C GLY A 32 -14.07 35.03 -7.51
N PHE A 33 -14.98 35.33 -6.58
CA PHE A 33 -15.57 36.66 -6.48
C PHE A 33 -14.55 37.63 -5.88
N ARG A 34 -14.24 38.73 -6.55
CA ARG A 34 -13.33 39.76 -6.04
C ARG A 34 -14.16 40.90 -5.45
N PRO A 35 -14.51 40.86 -4.15
CA PRO A 35 -15.31 41.91 -3.56
C PRO A 35 -14.48 43.20 -3.49
N ARG A 36 -15.13 44.35 -3.69
CA ARG A 36 -14.48 45.66 -3.50
C ARG A 36 -14.26 45.88 -2.01
N SER A 37 -13.10 46.41 -1.60
CA SER A 37 -12.81 46.66 -0.17
C SER A 37 -13.88 47.54 0.51
N THR A 38 -14.41 48.54 -0.21
CA THR A 38 -15.52 49.37 0.29
C THR A 38 -16.82 48.59 0.44
N ALA A 39 -17.12 47.66 -0.47
CA ALA A 39 -18.31 46.81 -0.37
C ALA A 39 -18.22 45.85 0.81
N VAL A 40 -17.03 45.27 1.06
CA VAL A 40 -16.78 44.44 2.25
C VAL A 40 -16.97 45.24 3.53
N LEU A 41 -16.36 46.43 3.63
CA LEU A 41 -16.46 47.28 4.83
C LEU A 41 -17.91 47.71 5.10
N LEU A 42 -18.64 48.15 4.07
CA LEU A 42 -20.05 48.51 4.22
C LEU A 42 -20.92 47.30 4.58
N THR A 43 -20.63 46.12 4.02
CA THR A 43 -21.34 44.88 4.38
C THR A 43 -21.11 44.52 5.83
N ILE A 44 -19.86 44.60 6.31
CA ILE A 44 -19.52 44.35 7.71
C ILE A 44 -20.27 45.35 8.61
N GLY A 45 -20.24 46.64 8.28
CA GLY A 45 -20.95 47.68 9.03
C GLY A 45 -22.46 47.46 9.11
N VAL A 46 -23.10 47.18 7.97
CA VAL A 46 -24.55 46.91 7.88
C VAL A 46 -24.93 45.65 8.66
N ASN A 47 -24.16 44.57 8.53
CA ASN A 47 -24.49 43.32 9.24
C ASN A 47 -24.23 43.42 10.76
N ILE A 48 -23.23 44.19 11.19
CA ILE A 48 -23.04 44.49 12.63
C ILE A 48 -24.21 45.31 13.17
N ALA A 49 -24.69 46.33 12.43
CA ALA A 49 -25.82 47.14 12.86
C ALA A 49 -27.13 46.33 12.94
N ILE A 50 -27.40 45.49 11.93
CA ILE A 50 -28.56 44.58 11.91
C ILE A 50 -28.48 43.57 13.07
N MET A 51 -27.31 43.01 13.33
CA MET A 51 -27.12 42.06 14.44
C MET A 51 -27.25 42.74 15.81
N ALA A 52 -26.74 43.96 15.97
CA ALA A 52 -26.89 44.75 17.19
C ALA A 52 -28.36 45.11 17.47
N TYR A 53 -29.15 45.38 16.43
CA TYR A 53 -30.60 45.56 16.55
C TYR A 53 -31.29 44.26 17.00
N HIS A 54 -30.92 43.13 16.38
CA HIS A 54 -31.45 41.81 16.71
C HIS A 54 -30.99 41.25 18.06
N PHE A 55 -29.94 41.79 18.67
CA PHE A 55 -29.52 41.44 20.04
C PHE A 55 -30.57 41.81 21.09
N PHE A 56 -31.36 42.86 20.84
CA PHE A 56 -32.45 43.29 21.73
C PHE A 56 -33.76 42.56 21.45
N ASP A 57 -33.84 41.83 20.34
CA ASP A 57 -35.00 41.03 19.95
C ASP A 57 -34.77 39.56 20.35
N THR A 58 -35.80 38.89 20.87
CA THR A 58 -35.70 37.54 21.44
C THR A 58 -35.64 36.45 20.35
N ILE A 59 -34.64 36.53 19.47
CA ILE A 59 -34.49 35.62 18.33
C ILE A 59 -33.93 34.28 18.79
N ASP A 60 -34.55 33.21 18.29
CA ASP A 60 -34.07 31.85 18.40
C ASP A 60 -32.65 31.70 17.82
N LEU A 61 -31.68 31.53 18.72
CA LEU A 61 -30.25 31.42 18.40
C LEU A 61 -29.92 30.25 17.49
N SER A 62 -30.77 29.22 17.40
CA SER A 62 -30.55 28.08 16.50
C SER A 62 -30.63 28.49 15.01
N THR A 63 -31.41 29.52 14.69
CA THR A 63 -31.60 30.02 13.31
C THR A 63 -30.74 31.24 12.97
N ALA A 64 -30.12 31.86 13.97
CA ALA A 64 -29.39 33.12 13.84
C ALA A 64 -28.17 33.01 12.91
N PHE A 65 -27.42 31.91 12.99
CA PHE A 65 -26.26 31.67 12.10
C PHE A 65 -26.68 31.61 10.63
N HIS A 66 -27.72 30.84 10.31
CA HIS A 66 -28.22 30.71 8.94
C HIS A 66 -28.71 32.05 8.40
N LYS A 67 -29.51 32.79 9.18
CA LYS A 67 -29.99 34.12 8.80
C LYS A 67 -28.82 35.09 8.56
N SER A 68 -27.85 35.14 9.46
CA SER A 68 -26.66 35.98 9.30
C SER A 68 -25.86 35.64 8.04
N PHE A 69 -25.71 34.35 7.72
CA PHE A 69 -25.06 33.90 6.50
C PHE A 69 -25.81 34.38 5.24
N TYR A 70 -27.14 34.23 5.20
CA TYR A 70 -27.96 34.71 4.08
C TYR A 70 -27.90 36.24 3.94
N PHE A 71 -28.12 36.98 5.03
CA PHE A 71 -28.07 38.44 5.00
C PHE A 71 -26.70 38.98 4.62
N SER A 72 -25.62 38.40 5.16
CA SER A 72 -24.26 38.82 4.81
C SER A 72 -23.97 38.59 3.32
N THR A 73 -24.40 37.46 2.77
CA THR A 73 -24.23 37.15 1.34
C THR A 73 -25.03 38.11 0.45
N ILE A 74 -26.31 38.33 0.75
CA ILE A 74 -27.18 39.23 -0.01
C ILE A 74 -26.67 40.67 0.08
N THR A 75 -26.32 41.13 1.28
CA THR A 75 -25.82 42.50 1.51
C THR A 75 -24.50 42.72 0.77
N LEU A 76 -23.58 41.74 0.79
CA LEU A 76 -22.33 41.81 0.05
C LEU A 76 -22.57 41.93 -1.45
N LEU A 77 -23.45 41.09 -2.01
CA LEU A 77 -23.77 41.13 -3.44
C LEU A 77 -24.49 42.42 -3.83
N ALA A 78 -25.49 42.83 -3.04
CA ALA A 78 -26.27 44.04 -3.28
C ALA A 78 -25.36 45.28 -3.25
N ILE A 79 -24.58 45.47 -2.19
CA ILE A 79 -23.64 46.61 -2.09
C ILE A 79 -22.59 46.53 -3.20
N HIS A 80 -22.08 45.34 -3.53
CA HIS A 80 -21.07 45.23 -4.58
C HIS A 80 -21.59 45.62 -5.97
N TYR A 81 -22.85 45.31 -6.29
CA TYR A 81 -23.45 45.58 -7.61
C TYR A 81 -24.22 46.90 -7.72
N LEU A 82 -24.68 47.47 -6.60
CA LEU A 82 -25.39 48.75 -6.58
C LEU A 82 -24.43 49.94 -6.77
N PHE A 83 -23.19 49.82 -6.31
CA PHE A 83 -22.17 50.86 -6.49
C PHE A 83 -21.57 50.82 -7.91
N PRO A 84 -21.07 51.96 -8.42
CA PRO A 84 -20.46 52.03 -9.75
C PRO A 84 -19.37 50.97 -9.95
N LYS A 85 -19.41 50.31 -11.12
CA LYS A 85 -18.51 49.21 -11.48
C LYS A 85 -17.05 49.66 -11.37
N SER A 86 -16.28 48.92 -10.58
CA SER A 86 -14.82 49.11 -10.46
C SER A 86 -14.09 48.09 -11.35
N PRO A 87 -12.94 48.46 -11.95
CA PRO A 87 -12.19 47.53 -12.79
C PRO A 87 -11.65 46.35 -11.96
N ASN A 88 -11.68 45.14 -12.54
CA ASN A 88 -11.21 43.89 -11.92
C ASN A 88 -11.94 43.46 -10.62
N THR A 89 -13.18 43.90 -10.39
CA THR A 89 -14.01 43.46 -9.25
C THR A 89 -15.19 42.57 -9.71
N GLY A 90 -15.76 41.79 -8.80
CA GLY A 90 -16.84 40.83 -9.08
C GLY A 90 -16.34 39.46 -9.53
N TRP A 91 -17.16 38.71 -10.27
CA TRP A 91 -16.78 37.41 -10.83
C TRP A 91 -15.78 37.59 -11.98
N VAL A 92 -14.51 37.77 -11.61
CA VAL A 92 -13.42 37.78 -12.58
C VAL A 92 -13.04 36.33 -12.81
N GLY A 93 -13.49 35.77 -13.93
CA GLY A 93 -13.12 34.42 -14.34
C GLY A 93 -11.60 34.22 -14.29
N ILE A 94 -11.18 32.98 -14.10
CA ILE A 94 -9.76 32.62 -14.08
C ILE A 94 -9.16 32.99 -15.45
N LYS A 95 -8.32 34.04 -15.48
CA LYS A 95 -7.72 34.54 -16.72
C LYS A 95 -6.77 33.52 -17.37
N ASP A 96 -6.15 32.67 -16.55
CA ASP A 96 -5.29 31.57 -17.00
C ASP A 96 -5.76 30.23 -16.44
N LEU A 97 -6.37 29.42 -17.30
CA LEU A 97 -6.86 28.08 -16.97
C LEU A 97 -5.74 27.02 -16.95
N SER A 98 -4.52 27.36 -17.40
CA SER A 98 -3.38 26.44 -17.42
C SER A 98 -3.12 25.74 -16.08
N PRO A 99 -2.97 26.44 -14.94
CA PRO A 99 -2.75 25.77 -13.65
C PRO A 99 -3.91 24.87 -13.22
N LEU A 100 -5.16 25.30 -13.47
CA LEU A 100 -6.35 24.50 -13.16
C LEU A 100 -6.39 23.22 -14.01
N ASN A 101 -6.06 23.32 -15.29
CA ASN A 101 -6.01 22.18 -16.20
C ASN A 101 -4.90 21.20 -15.81
N LEU A 102 -3.71 21.70 -15.44
CA LEU A 102 -2.62 20.86 -14.93
C LEU A 102 -3.03 20.13 -13.66
N GLN A 103 -3.62 20.82 -12.68
CA GLN A 103 -4.11 20.21 -11.45
C GLN A 103 -5.20 19.15 -11.72
N ASN A 104 -6.12 19.44 -12.63
CA ASN A 104 -7.17 18.49 -13.02
C ASN A 104 -6.59 17.24 -13.71
N GLN A 105 -5.58 17.42 -14.57
CA GLN A 105 -4.88 16.30 -15.19
C GLN A 105 -4.10 15.46 -14.17
N GLU A 106 -3.40 16.09 -13.23
CA GLU A 106 -2.71 15.38 -12.16
C GLU A 106 -3.69 14.61 -11.27
N THR A 107 -4.81 15.25 -10.90
CA THR A 107 -5.89 14.64 -10.13
C THR A 107 -6.46 13.44 -10.87
N LYS A 108 -6.75 13.57 -12.18
CA LYS A 108 -7.22 12.47 -13.03
C LYS A 108 -6.20 11.33 -13.07
N ARG A 109 -4.92 11.62 -13.29
CA ARG A 109 -3.84 10.61 -13.30
C ARG A 109 -3.69 9.94 -11.94
N TRP A 110 -3.84 10.68 -10.85
CA TRP A 110 -3.81 10.14 -9.49
C TRP A 110 -4.97 9.17 -9.25
N TRP A 111 -6.20 9.55 -9.63
CA TRP A 111 -7.37 8.69 -9.53
C TRP A 111 -7.25 7.43 -10.40
N LEU A 112 -6.77 7.57 -11.64
CA LEU A 112 -6.54 6.42 -12.52
C LEU A 112 -5.52 5.43 -11.93
N ARG A 113 -4.40 5.93 -11.41
CA ARG A 113 -3.41 5.10 -10.70
C ARG A 113 -4.03 4.41 -9.49
N ARG A 114 -4.85 5.12 -8.72
CA ARG A 114 -5.54 4.55 -7.55
C ARG A 114 -6.52 3.45 -7.95
N LEU A 115 -7.31 3.68 -8.99
CA LEU A 115 -8.29 2.72 -9.51
C LEU A 115 -7.59 1.47 -10.07
N GLN A 116 -6.50 1.64 -10.82
CA GLN A 116 -5.70 0.52 -11.32
C GLN A 116 -5.10 -0.30 -10.17
N ASN A 117 -4.52 0.35 -9.17
CA ASN A 117 -4.02 -0.32 -7.97
C ASN A 117 -5.13 -1.08 -7.21
N TRP A 118 -6.34 -0.53 -7.19
CA TRP A 118 -7.49 -1.17 -6.59
C TRP A 118 -7.94 -2.40 -7.40
N LYS A 119 -8.06 -2.28 -8.72
CA LYS A 119 -8.36 -3.40 -9.63
C LYS A 119 -7.35 -4.53 -9.51
N LEU A 120 -6.06 -4.21 -9.38
CA LEU A 120 -5.00 -5.22 -9.17
C LEU A 120 -5.23 -6.06 -7.92
N THR A 121 -5.82 -5.49 -6.87
CA THR A 121 -6.10 -6.18 -5.60
C THR A 121 -7.12 -7.33 -5.76
N PHE A 122 -7.95 -7.31 -6.81
CA PHE A 122 -8.95 -8.35 -7.08
C PHE A 122 -8.49 -9.38 -8.13
N THR A 123 -7.24 -9.34 -8.56
CA THR A 123 -6.71 -10.29 -9.55
C THR A 123 -6.24 -11.58 -8.88
N GLY A 124 -6.44 -12.74 -9.53
CA GLY A 124 -5.94 -14.02 -9.01
C GLY A 124 -4.42 -14.04 -8.83
N ALA A 125 -3.68 -13.30 -9.67
CA ALA A 125 -2.23 -13.13 -9.54
C ALA A 125 -1.83 -12.43 -8.24
N TYR A 126 -2.61 -11.43 -7.81
CA TYR A 126 -2.42 -10.77 -6.52
C TYR A 126 -2.66 -11.72 -5.35
N TRP A 127 -3.73 -12.52 -5.40
CA TRP A 127 -4.05 -13.50 -4.37
C TRP A 127 -3.04 -14.65 -4.28
N LYS A 128 -2.48 -15.08 -5.42
CA LYS A 128 -1.38 -16.08 -5.45
C LYS A 128 -0.15 -15.63 -4.65
N ASN A 129 0.11 -14.32 -4.56
CA ASN A 129 1.24 -13.80 -3.78
C ASN A 129 1.05 -13.94 -2.26
N PHE A 130 -0.17 -14.12 -1.77
CA PHE A 130 -0.45 -14.36 -0.34
C PHE A 130 -0.32 -15.83 0.06
N PHE A 131 -0.17 -16.73 -0.92
CA PHE A 131 0.04 -18.13 -0.63
C PHE A 131 1.38 -18.31 0.10
N PRO A 132 1.43 -18.97 1.26
CA PRO A 132 2.65 -19.06 2.03
C PRO A 132 3.73 -19.85 1.27
N LYS A 133 4.91 -19.23 1.16
CA LYS A 133 6.09 -19.84 0.53
C LYS A 133 6.87 -20.77 1.46
N ARG A 134 6.58 -20.70 2.76
CA ARG A 134 7.24 -21.50 3.80
C ARG A 134 6.22 -22.45 4.42
N GLU A 135 6.57 -23.73 4.46
CA GLU A 135 5.77 -24.79 5.09
C GLU A 135 5.45 -24.48 6.56
N SER A 136 6.40 -23.90 7.29
CA SER A 136 6.23 -23.51 8.69
C SER A 136 5.08 -22.54 8.93
N THR A 137 4.68 -21.74 7.92
CA THR A 137 3.56 -20.82 8.06
C THR A 137 2.23 -21.56 8.17
N PHE A 138 2.07 -22.67 7.45
CA PHE A 138 0.88 -23.52 7.54
C PHE A 138 0.79 -24.22 8.90
N ILE A 139 1.91 -24.79 9.35
CA ILE A 139 2.01 -25.50 10.62
C ILE A 139 1.67 -24.57 11.79
N LEU A 140 2.34 -23.42 11.87
CA LEU A 140 2.13 -22.44 12.94
C LEU A 140 0.70 -21.87 12.94
N LEU A 141 0.15 -21.61 11.76
CA LEU A 141 -1.23 -21.14 11.63
C LEU A 141 -2.23 -22.22 12.09
N GLY A 142 -2.01 -23.48 11.69
CA GLY A 142 -2.84 -24.60 12.13
C GLY A 142 -2.84 -24.77 13.65
N ILE A 143 -1.64 -24.78 14.27
CA ILE A 143 -1.48 -24.83 15.73
C ILE A 143 -2.18 -23.65 16.40
N TYR A 144 -1.98 -22.43 15.87
CA TYR A 144 -2.64 -21.23 16.39
C TYR A 144 -4.17 -21.38 16.38
N LEU A 145 -4.76 -21.82 15.26
CA LEU A 145 -6.21 -21.97 15.13
C LEU A 145 -6.77 -23.02 16.09
N ILE A 146 -6.08 -24.14 16.25
CA ILE A 146 -6.48 -25.21 17.18
C ILE A 146 -6.47 -24.66 18.62
N MET A 147 -5.35 -24.06 19.05
CA MET A 147 -5.21 -23.49 20.39
C MET A 147 -6.23 -22.38 20.65
N ASN A 148 -6.38 -21.46 19.70
CA ASN A 148 -7.34 -20.35 19.76
C ASN A 148 -8.77 -20.86 19.95
N THR A 149 -9.15 -21.92 19.22
CA THR A 149 -10.49 -22.51 19.29
C THR A 149 -10.71 -23.27 20.59
N PHE A 150 -9.70 -24.00 21.08
CA PHE A 150 -9.78 -24.65 22.39
C PHE A 150 -9.96 -23.65 23.52
N ILE A 151 -9.17 -22.57 23.55
CA ILE A 151 -9.30 -21.52 24.57
C ILE A 151 -10.68 -20.87 24.46
N ALA A 152 -11.13 -20.50 23.25
CA ALA A 152 -12.45 -19.90 23.04
C ALA A 152 -13.60 -20.80 23.52
N LEU A 153 -13.49 -22.12 23.37
CA LEU A 153 -14.49 -23.09 23.83
C LEU A 153 -14.65 -23.08 25.35
N HIS A 154 -13.60 -22.79 26.13
CA HIS A 154 -13.69 -22.76 27.59
C HIS A 154 -14.49 -21.57 28.12
N PHE A 155 -14.59 -20.49 27.35
CA PHE A 155 -15.24 -19.24 27.75
C PHE A 155 -16.62 -19.04 27.10
N ILE A 156 -17.16 -20.07 26.44
CA ILE A 156 -18.50 -20.00 25.85
C ILE A 156 -19.59 -20.16 26.92
N GLN A 157 -20.71 -19.47 26.72
CA GLN A 157 -21.91 -19.74 27.51
C GLN A 157 -22.52 -21.09 27.15
N LYS A 158 -22.91 -21.85 28.18
CA LYS A 158 -23.42 -23.24 28.04
C LYS A 158 -24.62 -23.34 27.10
N ASP A 159 -25.47 -22.31 27.05
CA ASP A 159 -26.68 -22.26 26.23
C ASP A 159 -26.39 -22.28 24.72
N TYR A 160 -25.20 -21.82 24.30
CA TYR A 160 -24.80 -21.80 22.89
C TYR A 160 -23.93 -22.99 22.48
N LEU A 161 -23.39 -23.75 23.44
CA LEU A 161 -22.46 -24.83 23.18
C LEU A 161 -23.06 -25.86 22.21
N SER A 162 -24.27 -26.34 22.47
CA SER A 162 -24.94 -27.38 21.67
C SER A 162 -25.25 -26.92 20.24
N ARG A 163 -25.63 -25.66 20.07
CA ARG A 163 -26.01 -25.10 18.76
C ARG A 163 -24.82 -24.83 17.85
N TYR A 164 -23.68 -24.43 18.42
CA TYR A 164 -22.50 -24.04 17.64
C TYR A 164 -21.35 -25.05 17.67
N MET A 165 -21.50 -26.18 18.38
CA MET A 165 -20.47 -27.23 18.49
C MET A 165 -19.86 -27.64 17.14
N TYR A 166 -20.68 -27.81 16.11
CA TYR A 166 -20.20 -28.17 14.77
C TYR A 166 -19.30 -27.10 14.13
N TRP A 167 -19.53 -25.82 14.43
CA TRP A 167 -18.66 -24.75 13.96
C TRP A 167 -17.27 -24.83 14.60
N TYR A 168 -17.19 -25.14 15.89
CA TYR A 168 -15.91 -25.35 16.58
C TYR A 168 -15.15 -26.56 16.02
N ILE A 169 -15.84 -27.69 15.83
CA ILE A 169 -15.26 -28.89 15.23
C ILE A 169 -14.73 -28.57 13.83
N LEU A 170 -15.47 -27.81 13.03
CA LEU A 170 -15.06 -27.38 11.70
C LEU A 170 -13.76 -26.55 11.76
N VAL A 171 -13.68 -25.56 12.65
CA VAL A 171 -12.48 -24.71 12.77
C VAL A 171 -11.27 -25.53 13.22
N ILE A 172 -11.43 -26.45 14.18
CA ILE A 172 -10.36 -27.35 14.63
C ILE A 172 -9.92 -28.27 13.48
N ALA A 173 -10.87 -28.90 12.78
CA ALA A 173 -10.58 -29.79 11.66
C ALA A 173 -9.83 -29.06 10.54
N LEU A 174 -10.25 -27.84 10.19
CA LEU A 174 -9.55 -27.00 9.21
C LEU A 174 -8.15 -26.61 9.70
N GLY A 175 -7.99 -26.30 10.99
CA GLY A 175 -6.68 -26.07 11.62
C GLY A 175 -5.75 -27.28 11.52
N THR A 176 -6.28 -28.49 11.75
CA THR A 176 -5.51 -29.74 11.63
C THR A 176 -5.16 -30.05 10.18
N ILE A 177 -6.09 -29.86 9.23
CA ILE A 177 -5.82 -30.00 7.80
C ILE A 177 -4.72 -29.03 7.38
N LEU A 178 -4.76 -27.77 7.84
CA LEU A 178 -3.72 -26.78 7.59
C LEU A 178 -2.36 -27.21 8.14
N MET A 179 -2.34 -27.80 9.34
CA MET A 179 -1.10 -28.27 9.97
C MET A 179 -0.46 -29.42 9.17
N ILE A 180 -1.27 -30.35 8.67
CA ILE A 180 -0.81 -31.51 7.89
C ILE A 180 -0.56 -31.15 6.41
N TYR A 181 -1.08 -30.00 5.96
CA TYR A 181 -1.06 -29.60 4.55
C TYR A 181 0.33 -29.70 3.87
N PRO A 182 1.44 -29.24 4.48
CA PRO A 182 2.78 -29.37 3.89
C PRO A 182 3.23 -30.81 3.65
N SER A 183 2.72 -31.77 4.42
CA SER A 183 3.07 -33.19 4.30
C SER A 183 2.43 -33.87 3.08
N PHE A 184 1.44 -33.25 2.44
CA PHE A 184 0.86 -33.80 1.22
C PHE A 184 1.78 -33.58 0.02
N GLN A 185 1.97 -34.63 -0.79
CA GLN A 185 2.77 -34.60 -2.03
C GLN A 185 2.30 -33.55 -3.06
N GLY A 186 1.11 -32.96 -2.85
CA GLY A 186 0.53 -31.86 -3.63
C GLY A 186 0.99 -30.46 -3.23
N TYR A 187 1.98 -30.30 -2.35
CA TYR A 187 2.59 -29.00 -1.99
C TYR A 187 3.40 -28.40 -3.16
N LYS A 188 2.71 -28.08 -4.26
CA LYS A 188 3.25 -27.38 -5.42
C LYS A 188 2.29 -26.26 -5.83
N PRO A 189 2.50 -25.03 -5.33
CA PRO A 189 1.59 -23.89 -5.56
C PRO A 189 1.49 -23.47 -7.02
N GLU A 190 2.39 -23.95 -7.88
CA GLU A 190 2.49 -23.54 -9.28
C GLU A 190 1.43 -24.19 -10.19
N THR A 191 0.87 -25.33 -9.79
CA THR A 191 0.07 -26.17 -10.69
C THR A 191 -1.45 -25.96 -10.61
N ARG A 192 -1.97 -25.24 -9.60
CA ARG A 192 -3.43 -25.10 -9.38
C ARG A 192 -3.87 -23.65 -9.14
N PRO A 193 -4.46 -22.96 -10.15
CA PRO A 193 -4.89 -21.56 -10.01
C PRO A 193 -6.02 -21.37 -8.99
N ILE A 194 -6.85 -22.39 -8.77
CA ILE A 194 -7.96 -22.38 -7.80
C ILE A 194 -7.45 -22.19 -6.37
N LEU A 195 -6.27 -22.72 -6.05
CA LEU A 195 -5.69 -22.66 -4.71
C LEU A 195 -5.37 -21.22 -4.27
N GLY A 196 -5.10 -20.33 -5.25
CA GLY A 196 -4.89 -18.91 -5.00
C GLY A 196 -6.13 -18.19 -4.45
N TRP A 197 -7.34 -18.67 -4.78
CA TRP A 197 -8.60 -18.10 -4.27
C TRP A 197 -9.08 -18.78 -2.99
N VAL A 198 -8.87 -20.10 -2.87
CA VAL A 198 -9.26 -20.86 -1.68
C VAL A 198 -8.51 -20.39 -0.44
N TRP A 199 -7.22 -20.08 -0.56
CA TRP A 199 -6.40 -19.69 0.57
C TRP A 199 -6.88 -18.40 1.29
N PRO A 200 -7.09 -17.26 0.59
CA PRO A 200 -7.63 -16.06 1.20
C PRO A 200 -9.02 -16.26 1.81
N MET A 201 -9.89 -17.05 1.15
CA MET A 201 -11.24 -17.32 1.64
C MET A 201 -11.21 -18.15 2.93
N LEU A 202 -10.32 -19.14 3.00
CA LEU A 202 -10.10 -19.96 4.19
C LEU A 202 -9.61 -19.10 5.36
N LEU A 203 -8.60 -18.26 5.14
CA LEU A 203 -8.11 -17.32 6.15
C LEU A 203 -9.19 -16.30 6.58
N PHE A 204 -10.02 -15.83 5.64
CA PHE A 204 -11.13 -14.93 5.94
C PHE A 204 -12.12 -15.57 6.92
N ILE A 205 -12.55 -16.81 6.64
CA ILE A 205 -13.47 -17.56 7.50
C ILE A 205 -12.83 -17.81 8.87
N LEU A 206 -11.56 -18.21 8.91
CA LEU A 206 -10.90 -18.64 10.15
C LEU A 206 -10.47 -17.47 11.05
N LEU A 207 -9.89 -16.40 10.50
CA LEU A 207 -9.33 -15.30 11.28
C LEU A 207 -10.31 -14.16 11.55
N PHE A 208 -11.31 -13.97 10.68
CA PHE A 208 -12.29 -12.88 10.84
C PHE A 208 -13.64 -13.43 11.27
N VAL A 209 -14.27 -14.27 10.45
CA VAL A 209 -15.65 -14.73 10.72
C VAL A 209 -15.72 -15.54 12.01
N SER A 210 -14.84 -16.55 12.17
CA SER A 210 -14.84 -17.43 13.34
C SER A 210 -14.44 -16.70 14.61
N SER A 211 -13.41 -15.84 14.55
CA SER A 211 -12.97 -15.09 15.73
C SER A 211 -14.02 -14.10 16.23
N ILE A 212 -14.75 -13.43 15.33
CA ILE A 212 -15.89 -12.57 15.72
C ILE A 212 -17.02 -13.42 16.30
N GLN A 213 -17.31 -14.59 15.70
CA GLN A 213 -18.33 -15.49 16.24
C GLN A 213 -17.98 -15.97 17.65
N PHE A 214 -16.73 -16.36 17.88
CA PHE A 214 -16.27 -16.77 19.21
C PHE A 214 -16.42 -15.65 20.24
N ALA A 215 -16.03 -14.41 19.88
CA ALA A 215 -16.22 -13.26 20.75
C ALA A 215 -17.71 -13.03 21.09
N LYS A 216 -18.60 -13.15 20.11
CA LYS A 216 -20.06 -13.04 20.33
C LYS A 216 -20.58 -14.13 21.27
N LEU A 217 -20.21 -15.39 21.03
CA LEU A 217 -20.69 -16.54 21.81
C LEU A 217 -20.12 -16.56 23.24
N GLY A 218 -18.95 -15.96 23.45
CA GLY A 218 -18.36 -15.73 24.77
C GLY A 218 -18.80 -14.42 25.43
N HIS A 219 -19.83 -13.74 24.93
CA HIS A 219 -20.31 -12.44 25.43
C HIS A 219 -19.20 -11.38 25.60
N PHE A 220 -18.24 -11.38 24.68
CA PHE A 220 -17.06 -10.51 24.70
C PHE A 220 -16.22 -10.61 25.98
N HIS A 221 -16.22 -11.78 26.62
CA HIS A 221 -15.33 -12.07 27.75
C HIS A 221 -13.89 -11.64 27.41
N PRO A 222 -13.15 -10.98 28.33
CA PRO A 222 -11.87 -10.36 28.02
C PRO A 222 -10.90 -11.30 27.29
N MET A 223 -10.83 -12.57 27.71
CA MET A 223 -9.97 -13.57 27.08
C MET A 223 -10.31 -13.80 25.60
N VAL A 224 -11.59 -13.98 25.25
CA VAL A 224 -12.01 -14.22 23.85
C VAL A 224 -11.87 -12.96 23.00
N SER A 225 -12.06 -11.79 23.62
CA SER A 225 -11.79 -10.50 22.98
C SER A 225 -10.29 -10.32 22.67
N THR A 226 -9.40 -10.74 23.56
CA THR A 226 -7.95 -10.78 23.28
C THR A 226 -7.62 -11.72 22.12
N LEU A 227 -8.23 -12.91 22.08
CA LEU A 227 -8.08 -13.86 20.99
C LEU A 227 -8.54 -13.29 19.64
N LEU A 228 -9.65 -12.54 19.63
CA LEU A 228 -10.12 -11.78 18.46
C LEU A 228 -9.07 -10.76 18.02
N ILE A 229 -8.54 -9.95 18.96
CA ILE A 229 -7.50 -8.96 18.66
C ILE A 229 -6.25 -9.64 18.08
N SER A 230 -5.82 -10.76 18.66
CA SER A 230 -4.70 -11.56 18.12
C SER A 230 -4.98 -12.07 16.71
N SER A 231 -6.22 -12.51 16.44
CA SER A 231 -6.63 -12.98 15.10
C SER A 231 -6.59 -11.85 14.08
N LEU A 232 -7.04 -10.65 14.47
CA LEU A 232 -6.98 -9.45 13.63
C LEU A 232 -5.53 -9.00 13.39
N ALA A 233 -4.69 -9.01 14.42
CA ALA A 233 -3.26 -8.70 14.30
C ALA A 233 -2.55 -9.71 13.39
N LEU A 234 -2.86 -11.01 13.49
CA LEU A 234 -2.34 -12.02 12.58
C LEU A 234 -2.86 -11.80 11.15
N GLY A 235 -4.13 -11.42 11.00
CA GLY A 235 -4.74 -11.03 9.74
C GLY A 235 -4.02 -9.86 9.07
N THR A 236 -3.61 -8.83 9.82
CA THR A 236 -2.84 -7.69 9.25
C THR A 236 -1.42 -8.08 8.86
N VAL A 237 -0.81 -9.07 9.54
CA VAL A 237 0.50 -9.62 9.15
C VAL A 237 0.38 -10.44 7.85
N LEU A 238 -0.66 -11.26 7.71
CA LEU A 238 -0.87 -12.12 6.55
C LEU A 238 -1.36 -11.33 5.33
N PHE A 239 -2.35 -10.45 5.48
CA PHE A 239 -2.94 -9.68 4.39
C PHE A 239 -2.41 -8.25 4.30
N SER A 240 -2.55 -7.60 3.15
CA SER A 240 -2.31 -6.15 3.10
C SER A 240 -3.36 -5.44 3.95
N LEU A 241 -3.00 -4.32 4.59
CA LEU A 241 -3.91 -3.56 5.45
C LEU A 241 -5.22 -3.20 4.73
N LYS A 242 -5.14 -2.86 3.44
CA LYS A 242 -6.31 -2.57 2.60
C LYS A 242 -7.27 -3.76 2.53
N VAL A 243 -6.74 -4.95 2.26
CA VAL A 243 -7.53 -6.19 2.17
C VAL A 243 -8.09 -6.57 3.53
N GLY A 244 -7.28 -6.46 4.59
CA GLY A 244 -7.69 -6.77 5.96
C GLY A 244 -8.87 -5.91 6.43
N ILE A 245 -8.87 -4.60 6.13
CA ILE A 245 -9.99 -3.70 6.45
C ILE A 245 -11.26 -4.09 5.68
N ILE A 246 -11.13 -4.40 4.38
CA ILE A 246 -12.27 -4.82 3.56
C ILE A 246 -12.86 -6.13 4.10
N MET A 247 -12.00 -7.12 4.39
CA MET A 247 -12.40 -8.39 5.00
C MET A 247 -13.09 -8.17 6.35
N LEU A 248 -12.52 -7.35 7.24
CA LEU A 248 -13.16 -7.02 8.51
C LEU A 248 -14.54 -6.39 8.30
N GLY A 249 -14.67 -5.43 7.39
CA GLY A 249 -15.95 -4.81 7.06
C GLY A 249 -16.99 -5.81 6.56
N ILE A 250 -16.60 -6.72 5.65
CA ILE A 250 -17.47 -7.79 5.15
C ILE A 250 -17.85 -8.76 6.27
N ALA A 251 -16.91 -9.16 7.13
CA ALA A 251 -17.20 -10.04 8.26
C ALA A 251 -18.19 -9.40 9.25
N MET A 252 -18.02 -8.11 9.55
CA MET A 252 -18.95 -7.37 10.40
C MET A 252 -20.35 -7.30 9.77
N MET A 253 -20.44 -7.06 8.46
CA MET A 253 -21.71 -7.11 7.73
C MET A 253 -22.34 -8.51 7.72
N LEU A 254 -21.54 -9.56 7.56
CA LEU A 254 -22.06 -10.94 7.58
C LEU A 254 -22.63 -11.29 8.97
N HIS A 255 -21.99 -10.79 10.03
CA HIS A 255 -22.37 -11.06 11.41
C HIS A 255 -23.67 -10.40 11.89
N THR A 256 -24.25 -9.48 11.10
CA THR A 256 -25.61 -9.00 11.35
C THR A 256 -26.66 -10.07 11.05
N PHE A 257 -26.35 -11.02 10.15
CA PHE A 257 -27.24 -12.12 9.76
C PHE A 257 -27.01 -13.40 10.56
N ILE A 258 -25.90 -13.51 11.29
CA ILE A 258 -25.56 -14.69 12.09
C ILE A 258 -26.02 -14.49 13.54
N PRO A 259 -26.96 -15.30 14.07
CA PRO A 259 -27.36 -15.20 15.46
C PRO A 259 -26.19 -15.57 16.40
N PRO A 260 -26.13 -15.00 17.62
CA PRO A 260 -26.94 -13.89 18.12
C PRO A 260 -26.63 -12.58 17.36
N SER A 261 -27.66 -11.91 16.83
CA SER A 261 -27.48 -10.68 16.04
C SER A 261 -27.23 -9.51 16.99
N ILE A 262 -26.11 -8.82 16.79
CA ILE A 262 -25.77 -7.62 17.56
C ILE A 262 -25.83 -6.45 16.61
N ASP A 263 -26.62 -5.44 16.97
CA ASP A 263 -26.68 -4.18 16.22
C ASP A 263 -25.45 -3.33 16.51
N PHE A 264 -24.31 -3.76 15.95
CA PHE A 264 -23.00 -3.20 16.20
C PHE A 264 -22.96 -1.69 15.93
N TRP A 265 -23.61 -1.23 14.86
CA TRP A 265 -23.58 0.18 14.48
C TRP A 265 -24.25 1.06 15.53
N ASN A 266 -25.41 0.63 16.02
CA ASN A 266 -26.13 1.35 17.06
C ASN A 266 -25.34 1.35 18.38
N LEU A 267 -24.81 0.19 18.78
CA LEU A 267 -23.93 0.07 19.96
C LEU A 267 -22.67 0.94 19.85
N PHE A 268 -22.04 0.97 18.68
CA PHE A 268 -20.85 1.77 18.45
C PHE A 268 -21.14 3.27 18.56
N TRP A 269 -22.16 3.77 17.87
CA TRP A 269 -22.50 5.20 17.89
C TRP A 269 -22.99 5.67 19.25
N THR A 270 -23.78 4.86 19.94
CA THR A 270 -24.25 5.16 21.31
C THR A 270 -23.13 5.11 22.34
N SER A 271 -22.16 4.21 22.19
CA SER A 271 -20.99 4.15 23.08
C SER A 271 -19.98 5.26 22.77
N HIS A 272 -19.83 5.64 21.49
CA HIS A 272 -18.95 6.73 21.08
C HIS A 272 -19.47 8.09 21.60
N SER A 273 -20.78 8.34 21.54
CA SER A 273 -21.36 9.58 22.04
C SER A 273 -21.27 9.72 23.57
N LYS A 274 -21.27 8.60 24.30
CA LYS A 274 -21.08 8.57 25.76
C LYS A 274 -19.62 8.62 26.20
N ALA A 275 -18.68 8.38 25.28
CA ALA A 275 -17.23 8.42 25.51
C ALA A 275 -16.77 7.72 26.82
N SER A 276 -17.29 6.53 27.10
CA SER A 276 -16.91 5.79 28.33
C SER A 276 -15.41 5.45 28.32
N LEU A 277 -14.78 5.50 29.51
CA LEU A 277 -13.35 5.23 29.67
C LEU A 277 -12.96 3.82 29.19
N GLU A 278 -13.82 2.84 29.43
CA GLU A 278 -13.64 1.45 28.96
C GLU A 278 -13.63 1.37 27.43
N PHE A 279 -14.54 2.10 26.76
CA PHE A 279 -14.58 2.15 25.30
C PHE A 279 -13.34 2.84 24.72
N VAL A 280 -12.87 3.93 25.34
CA VAL A 280 -11.62 4.61 24.94
C VAL A 280 -10.40 3.71 25.11
N LEU A 281 -10.30 2.98 26.22
CA LEU A 281 -9.19 2.05 26.45
C LEU A 281 -9.24 0.85 25.49
N ALA A 282 -10.42 0.26 25.26
CA ALA A 282 -10.59 -0.86 24.35
C ALA A 282 -10.23 -0.47 22.91
N THR A 283 -10.72 0.69 22.44
CA THR A 283 -10.38 1.20 21.11
C THR A 283 -8.90 1.53 20.98
N ALA A 284 -8.27 2.09 22.02
CA ALA A 284 -6.83 2.35 22.05
C ALA A 284 -5.99 1.06 21.98
N LEU A 285 -6.36 0.00 22.71
CA LEU A 285 -5.65 -1.28 22.69
C LEU A 285 -5.78 -1.99 21.33
N VAL A 286 -6.97 -1.99 20.74
CA VAL A 286 -7.18 -2.52 19.38
C VAL A 286 -6.35 -1.74 18.37
N ALA A 287 -6.37 -0.41 18.44
CA ALA A 287 -5.58 0.44 17.56
C ALA A 287 -4.08 0.17 17.73
N ALA A 288 -3.59 0.07 18.98
CA ALA A 288 -2.19 -0.27 19.27
C ALA A 288 -1.80 -1.62 18.66
N ALA A 289 -2.61 -2.67 18.85
CA ALA A 289 -2.32 -3.99 18.27
C ALA A 289 -2.28 -3.97 16.74
N LEU A 290 -3.22 -3.27 16.09
CA LEU A 290 -3.25 -3.12 14.63
C LEU A 290 -2.05 -2.31 14.11
N VAL A 291 -1.69 -1.23 14.81
CA VAL A 291 -0.52 -0.40 14.48
C VAL A 291 0.77 -1.21 14.65
N SER A 292 0.94 -1.94 15.75
CA SER A 292 2.11 -2.79 16.00
C SER A 292 2.24 -3.87 14.92
N GLY A 293 1.15 -4.57 14.57
CA GLY A 293 1.15 -5.56 13.49
C GLY A 293 1.51 -4.96 12.12
N SER A 294 0.99 -3.76 11.85
CA SER A 294 1.26 -3.03 10.60
C SER A 294 2.72 -2.55 10.50
N ILE A 295 3.28 -2.02 11.59
CA ILE A 295 4.68 -1.60 11.67
C ILE A 295 5.60 -2.81 11.51
N TYR A 296 5.30 -3.91 12.21
CA TYR A 296 6.07 -5.15 12.09
C TYR A 296 6.09 -5.64 10.64
N LYS A 297 4.93 -5.69 9.98
CA LYS A 297 4.84 -6.08 8.57
C LYS A 297 5.65 -5.15 7.67
N TYR A 298 5.51 -3.84 7.85
CA TYR A 298 6.26 -2.86 7.06
C TYR A 298 7.78 -3.05 7.21
N LEU A 299 8.28 -3.24 8.43
CA LEU A 299 9.70 -3.50 8.69
C LEU A 299 10.15 -4.81 8.04
N ARG A 300 9.36 -5.87 8.15
CA ARG A 300 9.64 -7.16 7.53
C ARG A 300 9.74 -7.05 6.00
N ASP A 301 8.76 -6.43 5.36
CA ASP A 301 8.73 -6.25 3.91
C ASP A 301 9.92 -5.41 3.43
N LYS A 302 10.29 -4.37 4.18
CA LYS A 302 11.48 -3.54 3.91
C LYS A 302 12.76 -4.36 3.99
N ILE A 303 12.90 -5.24 4.98
CA ILE A 303 14.05 -6.15 5.12
C ILE A 303 14.10 -7.14 3.95
N GLU A 304 12.97 -7.73 3.57
CA GLU A 304 12.91 -8.67 2.44
C GLU A 304 13.33 -8.00 1.12
N ILE A 305 12.89 -6.76 0.88
CA ILE A 305 13.30 -5.98 -0.29
C ILE A 305 14.81 -5.74 -0.27
N LYS A 306 15.37 -5.31 0.87
CA LYS A 306 16.83 -5.12 1.00
C LYS A 306 17.60 -6.41 0.74
N LEU A 307 17.13 -7.54 1.27
CA LEU A 307 17.75 -8.85 1.02
C LEU A 307 17.73 -9.23 -0.46
N LYS A 308 16.63 -8.97 -1.17
CA LYS A 308 16.53 -9.19 -2.63
C LYS A 308 17.50 -8.31 -3.40
N ILE A 309 17.65 -7.04 -3.02
CA ILE A 309 18.60 -6.11 -3.64
C ILE A 309 20.04 -6.61 -3.41
N ILE A 310 20.39 -7.03 -2.20
CA ILE A 310 21.71 -7.59 -1.88
C ILE A 310 21.98 -8.87 -2.68
N ALA A 311 21.00 -9.77 -2.76
CA ALA A 311 21.12 -11.00 -3.53
C ALA A 311 21.33 -10.72 -5.04
N LEU A 312 20.60 -9.74 -5.57
CA LEU A 312 20.74 -9.30 -6.96
C LEU A 312 22.11 -8.66 -7.22
N ALA A 313 22.56 -7.77 -6.33
CA ALA A 313 23.89 -7.16 -6.43
C ALA A 313 25.00 -8.23 -6.42
N ARG A 314 24.93 -9.20 -5.49
CA ARG A 314 25.87 -10.32 -5.42
C ARG A 314 25.85 -11.18 -6.69
N HIS A 315 24.68 -11.36 -7.31
CA HIS A 315 24.58 -12.06 -8.59
C HIS A 315 25.31 -11.31 -9.70
N PHE A 316 25.11 -9.99 -9.81
CA PHE A 316 25.81 -9.15 -10.78
C PHE A 316 27.33 -9.13 -10.56
N GLU A 317 27.78 -8.98 -9.31
CA GLU A 317 29.20 -9.04 -8.96
C GLU A 317 29.82 -10.38 -9.38
N ARG A 318 29.13 -11.49 -9.14
CA ARG A 318 29.60 -12.82 -9.55
C ARG A 318 29.68 -12.94 -11.07
N SER A 319 28.68 -12.45 -11.80
CA SER A 319 28.68 -12.46 -13.26
C SER A 319 29.83 -11.60 -13.83
N ALA A 320 30.04 -10.40 -13.28
CA ALA A 320 31.13 -9.52 -13.68
C ALA A 320 32.51 -10.13 -13.36
N ALA A 321 32.67 -10.78 -12.21
CA ALA A 321 33.91 -11.47 -11.85
C ALA A 321 34.19 -12.67 -12.77
N LEU A 322 33.16 -13.45 -13.14
CA LEU A 322 33.30 -14.54 -14.10
C LEU A 322 33.67 -14.03 -15.49
N GLU A 323 33.08 -12.92 -15.93
CA GLU A 323 33.41 -12.30 -17.21
C GLU A 323 34.84 -11.74 -17.21
N ALA A 324 35.28 -11.12 -16.11
CA ALA A 324 36.65 -10.66 -15.94
C ALA A 324 37.65 -11.83 -15.99
N LEU A 325 37.37 -12.94 -15.31
CA LEU A 325 38.19 -14.16 -15.38
C LEU A 325 38.22 -14.76 -16.78
N TYR A 326 37.06 -14.86 -17.45
CA TYR A 326 36.97 -15.36 -18.81
C TYR A 326 37.77 -14.50 -19.79
N ASN A 327 37.64 -13.17 -19.66
CA ASN A 327 38.41 -12.22 -20.44
C ASN A 327 39.91 -12.37 -20.15
N GLN A 328 40.32 -12.45 -18.88
CA GLN A 328 41.73 -12.62 -18.51
C GLN A 328 42.34 -13.92 -19.08
N VAL A 329 41.60 -15.04 -19.02
CA VAL A 329 42.03 -16.33 -19.61
C VAL A 329 42.14 -16.22 -21.13
N ASN A 330 41.19 -15.57 -21.80
CA ASN A 330 41.26 -15.35 -23.24
C ASN A 330 42.39 -14.39 -23.65
N TRP A 331 42.62 -13.33 -22.87
CA TRP A 331 43.76 -12.44 -23.04
C TRP A 331 45.09 -13.17 -22.86
N PHE A 332 45.18 -14.12 -21.93
CA PHE A 332 46.37 -14.96 -21.75
C PHE A 332 46.60 -15.87 -22.96
N ARG A 333 45.54 -16.42 -23.58
CA ARG A 333 45.64 -17.17 -24.84
C ARG A 333 46.06 -16.28 -26.02
N LEU A 334 45.58 -15.04 -26.06
CA LEU A 334 45.95 -14.00 -27.02
C LEU A 334 47.27 -13.29 -26.69
N HIS A 335 47.98 -13.73 -25.63
CA HIS A 335 49.21 -13.08 -25.20
C HIS A 335 50.23 -13.16 -26.36
N PRO A 336 50.78 -12.03 -26.84
CA PRO A 336 51.50 -12.03 -28.11
C PRO A 336 52.78 -12.87 -28.05
N ILE A 337 53.36 -13.09 -26.87
CA ILE A 337 54.50 -14.00 -26.68
C ILE A 337 54.10 -15.46 -26.87
N TYR A 338 52.97 -15.89 -26.30
CA TYR A 338 52.49 -17.27 -26.41
C TYR A 338 51.98 -17.56 -27.83
N SER A 339 51.19 -16.64 -28.38
CA SER A 339 50.72 -16.69 -29.77
C SER A 339 51.88 -16.68 -30.76
N ASN A 340 52.93 -15.88 -30.51
CA ASN A 340 54.14 -15.90 -31.33
C ASN A 340 54.86 -17.26 -31.29
N LYS A 341 55.02 -17.86 -30.10
CA LYS A 341 55.67 -19.17 -29.95
C LYS A 341 54.90 -20.25 -30.72
N MET A 342 53.58 -20.28 -30.58
CA MET A 342 52.71 -21.22 -31.30
C MET A 342 52.82 -21.04 -32.83
N LEU A 343 52.82 -19.80 -33.35
CA LEU A 343 52.97 -19.53 -34.79
C LEU A 343 54.36 -19.96 -35.32
N GLN A 344 55.40 -19.83 -34.50
CA GLN A 344 56.74 -20.32 -34.84
C GLN A 344 56.80 -21.84 -34.86
N GLU A 345 56.18 -22.52 -33.88
CA GLU A 345 56.07 -23.97 -33.83
C GLU A 345 55.29 -24.51 -35.05
N MET A 346 54.13 -23.92 -35.39
CA MET A 346 53.39 -24.28 -36.60
C MET A 346 54.22 -24.09 -37.88
N SER A 347 54.99 -23.00 -37.98
CA SER A 347 55.89 -22.79 -39.11
C SER A 347 57.03 -23.82 -39.16
N ALA A 348 57.50 -24.33 -38.02
CA ALA A 348 58.54 -25.35 -37.95
C ALA A 348 57.99 -26.73 -38.34
N THR A 349 56.81 -27.10 -37.86
CA THR A 349 56.14 -28.37 -38.22
C THR A 349 55.86 -28.45 -39.73
N LEU A 350 55.57 -27.34 -40.39
CA LEU A 350 55.34 -27.27 -41.83
C LEU A 350 56.61 -27.36 -42.69
N GLN A 351 57.82 -27.25 -42.11
CA GLN A 351 59.07 -27.36 -42.87
C GLN A 351 59.26 -28.77 -43.46
N MET A 352 58.94 -29.82 -42.70
CA MET A 352 59.11 -31.21 -43.11
C MET A 352 58.18 -31.57 -44.29
N PRO A 353 56.85 -31.32 -44.24
CA PRO A 353 55.96 -31.49 -45.39
C PRO A 353 56.37 -30.65 -46.60
N CYS A 354 56.79 -29.39 -46.39
CA CYS A 354 57.23 -28.51 -47.46
C CYS A 354 58.44 -29.08 -48.21
N HIS A 355 59.46 -29.54 -47.47
CA HIS A 355 60.64 -30.19 -48.04
C HIS A 355 60.27 -31.47 -48.79
N TYR A 356 59.42 -32.32 -48.19
CA TYR A 356 58.95 -33.55 -48.81
C TYR A 356 58.25 -33.31 -50.16
N LEU A 357 57.44 -32.25 -50.26
CA LEU A 357 56.74 -31.90 -51.49
C LEU A 357 57.68 -31.38 -52.60
N TYR A 358 58.73 -30.67 -52.23
CA TYR A 358 59.77 -30.26 -53.17
C TYR A 358 60.58 -31.46 -53.69
N THR A 359 60.90 -32.43 -52.82
CA THR A 359 61.66 -33.62 -53.22
C THR A 359 60.85 -34.64 -54.02
N ASN A 360 59.52 -34.66 -53.88
CA ASN A 360 58.63 -35.60 -54.57
C ASN A 360 57.90 -34.98 -55.78
N GLY A 361 58.50 -33.97 -56.42
CA GLY A 361 58.02 -33.48 -57.71
C GLY A 361 56.72 -32.66 -57.67
N GLN A 362 56.33 -32.13 -56.51
CA GLN A 362 55.17 -31.21 -56.37
C GLN A 362 55.61 -29.78 -55.99
N PRO A 363 56.39 -29.09 -56.85
CA PRO A 363 57.00 -27.80 -56.50
C PRO A 363 55.97 -26.66 -56.34
N LYS A 364 54.82 -26.76 -57.02
CA LYS A 364 53.74 -25.75 -56.92
C LYS A 364 53.11 -25.74 -55.52
N LEU A 365 52.80 -26.92 -54.99
CA LEU A 365 52.21 -27.08 -53.66
C LEU A 365 53.23 -26.78 -52.54
N GLY A 366 54.49 -27.19 -52.72
CA GLY A 366 55.59 -26.79 -51.84
C GLY A 366 55.78 -25.26 -51.79
N GLY A 367 55.65 -24.59 -52.94
CA GLY A 367 55.70 -23.13 -53.06
C GLY A 367 54.59 -22.42 -52.27
N GLU A 368 53.36 -22.92 -52.35
CA GLU A 368 52.22 -22.36 -51.61
C GLU A 368 52.39 -22.53 -50.09
N ILE A 369 52.86 -23.69 -49.63
CA ILE A 369 53.14 -23.94 -48.20
C ILE A 369 54.30 -23.06 -47.71
N ASN A 370 55.35 -22.89 -48.51
CA ASN A 370 56.46 -22.00 -48.16
C ASN A 370 56.02 -20.53 -48.06
N LEU A 371 55.15 -20.09 -48.97
CA LEU A 371 54.56 -18.75 -48.92
C LEU A 371 53.70 -18.55 -47.67
N PHE A 372 52.88 -19.56 -47.31
CA PHE A 372 52.10 -19.56 -46.08
C PHE A 372 52.98 -19.50 -44.83
N MET A 373 54.05 -20.29 -44.76
CA MET A 373 55.05 -20.22 -43.67
C MET A 373 55.70 -18.83 -43.58
N LYS A 374 56.02 -18.19 -44.70
CA LYS A 374 56.57 -16.82 -44.73
C LYS A 374 55.58 -15.81 -44.18
N GLN A 375 54.30 -15.95 -44.50
CA GLN A 375 53.23 -15.11 -43.95
C GLN A 375 53.05 -15.34 -42.45
N LEU A 376 53.07 -16.58 -41.96
CA LEU A 376 53.02 -16.91 -40.53
C LEU A 376 54.17 -16.25 -39.76
N ARG A 377 55.41 -16.33 -40.27
CA ARG A 377 56.58 -15.67 -39.66
C ARG A 377 56.47 -14.15 -39.68
N LYS A 378 55.95 -13.56 -40.76
CA LYS A 378 55.71 -12.11 -40.84
C LYS A 378 54.68 -11.67 -39.81
N PHE A 379 53.60 -12.43 -39.65
CA PHE A 379 52.55 -12.16 -38.66
C PHE A 379 53.07 -12.31 -37.23
N SER A 380 53.87 -13.34 -36.94
CA SER A 380 54.56 -13.56 -35.67
C SER A 380 55.46 -12.36 -35.29
N LYS A 381 56.26 -11.83 -36.24
CA LYS A 381 57.10 -10.64 -36.02
C LYS A 381 56.29 -9.38 -35.74
N VAL A 382 55.14 -9.21 -36.39
CA VAL A 382 54.24 -8.06 -36.16
C VAL A 382 53.58 -8.15 -34.78
N LEU A 383 53.17 -9.35 -34.36
CA LEU A 383 52.61 -9.60 -33.02
C LEU A 383 53.61 -9.27 -31.90
N LEU A 384 54.88 -9.67 -32.06
CA LEU A 384 55.96 -9.36 -31.10
C LEU A 384 56.25 -7.85 -30.98
N LYS A 385 56.14 -7.10 -32.09
CA LYS A 385 56.33 -5.64 -32.07
C LYS A 385 55.28 -4.89 -31.27
N ARG A 386 54.14 -5.52 -30.95
CA ARG A 386 53.07 -4.91 -30.18
C ARG A 386 53.30 -4.98 -28.66
N VAL A 387 54.32 -5.75 -28.22
CA VAL A 387 54.67 -5.96 -26.80
C VAL A 387 55.96 -5.24 -26.39
N LYS A 388 56.82 -4.88 -27.35
CA LYS A 388 57.95 -3.98 -27.15
C LYS A 388 57.48 -2.54 -27.34
#